data_AF-A0A955LNG7-F1
#
_entry.id   AF-A0A955LNG7-F1
#
_cell.length_a   1.000
_cell.length_b   1.000
_cell.length_c   1.000
_cell.angle_alpha   90.00
_cell.angle_beta   90.00
_cell.angle_gamma   90.00
#
_symmetry.space_group_name_H-M   'P 1'
#
loop_
_entity.id
_entity.type
_entity.pdbx_description
1 polymer ?
#
loop_
_entity_poly.entity_id
_entity_poly.type
_entity_poly.pdbx_seq_one_letter_code
_entity_poly.pdbx_strand_id
1 'polypeptide(L)'
;MSRSIKVGYVILIVMILGVLGFLGYTLMEMQKLTDTKAVVEEELELADARTNEKIKENKKLTEQVETLTTEKEALEKQLSETTAKSIELEQQLLGMTAERDKWKTDFDTITKTRIDLENQVKTLTKQIDDTKNQLDEQKQLARQLNESAIGFGTSGDKNGGGPVAYTVEKSKSQVIEIPKDIPPASDESYWANLLRDKAELEVKLQGMEDNLAQSSIQIVELRQQNEDLQLELDTLQAQSDDLAQEIKYKSNMINNLSLELARTKNDKKFISDRLTRIQQENGGLREELRQLVEAKSSLQKSIVRLTQDKNKVERELGSAENLIQSKIDEIWEIKESLDRTFKESTQKFQSPGTVELPPIMVSSGGNAPAIKFDSGATEPGFNGRIVSVNEENNFVIVDVGEEAGVGLGDALSVYRDSKYVAQLEVIQVRKDIAAADIKNQWTQVQVGDTIR
;
A
#
# COMPACT_ATOMS: atom_id res chain seq x y z
N MET A 1 42.15 -113.22 7.86
CA MET A 1 42.48 -111.79 8.10
C MET A 1 43.06 -111.64 9.50
N SER A 2 44.30 -111.19 9.61
CA SER A 2 45.01 -111.03 10.88
C SER A 2 44.34 -109.97 11.76
N ARG A 3 44.38 -110.15 13.08
CA ARG A 3 43.78 -109.21 14.05
C ARG A 3 44.29 -107.76 13.85
N SER A 4 45.51 -107.60 13.34
CA SER A 4 46.14 -106.32 13.02
C SER A 4 45.42 -105.51 11.94
N ILE A 5 44.84 -106.15 10.92
CA ILE A 5 44.12 -105.46 9.83
C ILE A 5 42.78 -104.90 10.33
N LYS A 6 42.10 -105.59 11.25
CA LYS A 6 40.83 -105.12 11.84
C LYS A 6 41.04 -103.92 12.76
N VAL A 7 42.12 -103.91 13.54
CA VAL A 7 42.49 -102.76 14.38
C VAL A 7 42.83 -101.54 13.52
N GLY A 8 43.51 -101.73 12.39
CA GLY A 8 43.77 -100.66 11.43
C GLY A 8 42.51 -100.01 10.84
N TYR A 9 41.49 -100.79 10.46
CA TYR A 9 40.22 -100.26 9.96
C TYR A 9 39.44 -99.46 11.02
N VAL A 10 39.48 -99.89 12.28
CA VAL A 10 38.80 -99.17 13.37
C VAL A 10 39.49 -97.83 13.64
N ILE A 11 40.82 -97.79 13.67
CA ILE A 11 41.57 -96.54 13.84
C ILE A 11 41.28 -95.58 12.66
N LEU A 12 41.22 -96.10 11.42
CA LEU A 12 40.90 -95.31 10.23
C LEU A 12 39.49 -94.70 10.29
N ILE A 13 38.47 -95.47 10.68
CA ILE A 13 37.09 -94.98 10.81
C ILE A 13 36.98 -93.90 11.90
N VAL A 14 37.65 -94.09 13.05
CA VAL A 14 37.67 -93.10 14.13
C VAL A 14 38.38 -91.82 13.68
N MET A 15 39.46 -91.94 12.90
CA MET A 15 40.16 -90.78 12.36
C MET A 15 39.32 -90.02 11.33
N ILE A 16 38.60 -90.73 10.46
CA ILE A 16 37.66 -90.12 9.50
C ILE A 16 36.52 -89.41 10.23
N LEU A 17 35.93 -90.03 11.25
CA LEU A 17 34.88 -89.40 12.07
C LEU A 17 35.40 -88.18 12.84
N GLY A 18 36.63 -88.23 13.36
CA GLY A 18 37.27 -87.09 14.01
C GLY A 18 37.52 -85.92 13.05
N VAL A 19 37.97 -86.23 11.82
CA VAL A 19 38.16 -85.22 10.76
C VAL A 19 36.81 -84.64 10.32
N LEU A 20 35.79 -85.47 10.12
CA LEU A 20 34.43 -85.00 9.78
C LEU A 20 33.82 -84.15 10.90
N GLY A 21 34.05 -84.51 12.17
CA GLY A 21 33.61 -83.73 13.33
C GLY A 21 34.32 -82.38 13.42
N PHE A 22 35.64 -82.35 13.20
CA PHE A 22 36.41 -81.11 13.15
C PHE A 22 36.02 -80.23 11.94
N LEU A 23 35.75 -80.85 10.79
CA LEU A 23 35.21 -80.15 9.62
C LEU A 23 33.83 -79.55 9.93
N GLY A 24 32.94 -80.32 10.57
CA GLY A 24 31.63 -79.84 10.99
C GLY A 24 31.71 -78.68 11.99
N TYR A 25 32.62 -78.76 12.96
CA TYR A 25 32.85 -77.69 13.94
C TYR A 25 33.38 -76.41 13.29
N THR A 26 34.40 -76.51 12.43
CA THR A 26 34.97 -75.35 11.72
C THR A 26 33.98 -74.72 10.76
N LEU A 27 33.10 -75.52 10.12
CA LEU A 27 32.04 -75.03 9.24
C LEU A 27 30.93 -74.32 10.04
N MET A 28 30.59 -74.83 11.23
CA MET A 28 29.63 -74.19 12.13
C MET A 28 30.19 -72.88 12.72
N GLU A 29 31.47 -72.82 13.06
CA GLU A 29 32.12 -71.59 13.55
C GLU A 29 32.26 -70.55 12.43
N MET A 30 32.56 -70.98 11.20
CA MET A 30 32.49 -70.12 10.01
C MET A 30 31.08 -69.57 9.76
N GLN A 31 30.04 -70.37 9.94
CA GLN A 31 28.66 -69.89 9.85
C GLN A 31 28.34 -68.80 10.88
N LYS A 32 28.73 -69.00 12.15
CA LYS A 32 28.57 -67.97 13.19
C LYS A 32 29.35 -66.70 12.87
N LEU A 33 30.53 -66.84 12.27
CA LEU A 33 31.34 -65.69 11.86
C LEU A 33 30.71 -64.94 10.69
N THR A 34 30.11 -65.65 9.73
CA THR A 34 29.37 -65.01 8.63
C THR A 34 28.09 -64.34 9.11
N ASP A 35 27.37 -64.94 10.07
CA ASP A 35 26.15 -64.37 10.63
C ASP A 35 26.46 -63.10 11.43
N THR A 36 27.50 -63.12 12.28
CA THR A 36 27.91 -61.92 13.03
C THR A 36 28.45 -60.82 12.11
N LYS A 37 29.19 -61.17 11.04
CA LYS A 37 29.60 -60.20 10.03
C LYS A 37 28.40 -59.56 9.33
N ALA A 38 27.39 -60.37 8.96
CA ALA A 38 26.18 -59.85 8.33
C ALA A 38 25.41 -58.88 9.24
N VAL A 39 25.28 -59.20 10.54
CA VAL A 39 24.64 -58.31 11.52
C VAL A 39 25.41 -56.99 11.68
N VAL A 40 26.74 -57.05 11.76
CA VAL A 40 27.57 -55.83 11.86
C VAL A 40 27.49 -54.98 10.60
N GLU A 41 27.42 -55.61 9.41
CA GLU A 41 27.29 -54.92 8.13
C GLU A 41 25.90 -54.24 8.01
N GLU A 42 24.84 -54.89 8.51
CA GLU A 42 23.50 -54.31 8.62
C GLU A 42 23.45 -53.14 9.62
N GLU A 43 24.07 -53.26 10.80
CA GLU A 43 24.17 -52.15 11.76
C GLU A 43 24.93 -50.95 11.19
N LEU A 44 25.99 -51.19 10.41
CA LEU A 44 26.76 -50.14 9.76
C LEU A 44 25.91 -49.41 8.71
N GLU A 45 25.18 -50.15 7.88
CA GLU A 45 24.30 -49.58 6.86
C GLU A 45 23.16 -48.76 7.49
N LEU A 46 22.60 -49.24 8.60
CA LEU A 46 21.56 -48.52 9.36
C LEU A 46 22.12 -47.27 10.06
N ALA A 47 23.37 -47.32 10.55
CA ALA A 47 24.07 -46.16 11.09
C ALA A 47 24.35 -45.12 9.99
N ASP A 48 24.78 -45.54 8.81
CA ASP A 48 25.00 -44.66 7.64
C ASP A 48 23.68 -44.04 7.15
N ALA A 49 22.59 -44.81 7.15
CA ALA A 49 21.26 -44.29 6.83
C ALA A 49 20.82 -43.20 7.82
N ARG A 50 20.99 -43.43 9.13
CA ARG A 50 20.66 -42.45 10.18
C ARG A 50 21.52 -41.19 10.11
N THR A 51 22.81 -41.32 9.80
CA THR A 51 23.70 -40.15 9.67
C THR A 51 23.32 -39.33 8.44
N ASN A 52 23.03 -39.97 7.31
CA ASN A 52 22.56 -39.30 6.10
C ASN A 52 21.21 -38.59 6.31
N GLU A 53 20.28 -39.19 7.06
CA GLU A 53 19.03 -38.53 7.42
C GLU A 53 19.27 -37.26 8.25
N LYS A 54 20.11 -37.34 9.29
CA LYS A 54 20.49 -36.17 10.10
C LYS A 54 21.23 -35.09 9.29
N ILE A 55 22.03 -35.48 8.30
CA ILE A 55 22.69 -34.54 7.39
C ILE A 55 21.64 -33.81 6.54
N LYS A 56 20.65 -34.53 6.00
CA LYS A 56 19.53 -33.91 5.25
C LYS A 56 18.72 -32.95 6.12
N GLU A 57 18.40 -33.34 7.36
CA GLU A 57 17.71 -32.48 8.30
C GLU A 57 18.52 -31.23 8.65
N ASN A 58 19.82 -31.39 8.94
CA ASN A 58 20.69 -30.24 9.20
C ASN A 58 20.78 -29.30 8.01
N LYS A 59 20.89 -29.83 6.79
CA LYS A 59 20.90 -29.02 5.56
C LYS A 59 19.59 -28.22 5.41
N LYS A 60 18.44 -28.87 5.61
CA LYS A 60 17.13 -28.21 5.57
C LYS A 60 17.01 -27.13 6.65
N LEU A 61 17.52 -27.39 7.86
CA LEU A 61 17.56 -26.40 8.93
C LEU A 61 18.49 -25.23 8.60
N THR A 62 19.63 -25.48 7.94
CA THR A 62 20.53 -24.40 7.52
C THR A 62 19.88 -23.51 6.46
N GLU A 63 19.21 -24.10 5.47
CA GLU A 63 18.44 -23.37 4.46
C GLU A 63 17.33 -22.53 5.11
N GLN A 64 16.61 -23.08 6.09
CA GLN A 64 15.57 -22.33 6.82
C GLN A 64 16.14 -21.15 7.62
N VAL A 65 17.30 -21.34 8.26
CA VAL A 65 17.98 -20.25 8.97
C VAL A 65 18.40 -19.17 8.00
N GLU A 66 18.96 -19.54 6.84
CA GLU A 66 19.37 -18.58 5.81
C GLU A 66 18.17 -17.78 5.29
N THR A 67 17.05 -18.44 4.95
CA THR A 67 15.83 -17.73 4.54
C THR A 67 15.31 -16.79 5.62
N LEU A 68 15.26 -17.25 6.88
CA LEU A 68 14.80 -16.41 8.00
C LEU A 68 15.74 -15.23 8.26
N THR A 69 17.05 -15.38 8.04
CA THR A 69 18.00 -14.26 8.14
C THR A 69 17.75 -13.22 7.06
N THR A 70 17.52 -13.64 5.81
CA THR A 70 17.21 -12.70 4.71
C THR A 70 15.88 -11.99 4.91
N GLU A 71 14.85 -12.70 5.39
CA GLU A 71 13.55 -12.11 5.74
C GLU A 71 13.68 -11.10 6.87
N LYS A 72 14.46 -11.42 7.91
CA LYS A 72 14.73 -10.51 9.02
C LYS A 72 15.41 -9.22 8.54
N GLU A 73 16.43 -9.32 7.70
CA GLU A 73 17.10 -8.15 7.13
C GLU A 73 16.16 -7.30 6.26
N ALA A 74 15.31 -7.93 5.46
CA ALA A 74 14.30 -7.24 4.67
C ALA A 74 13.27 -6.52 5.54
N LEU A 75 12.80 -7.16 6.62
CA LEU A 75 11.90 -6.57 7.60
C LEU A 75 12.55 -5.42 8.35
N GLU A 76 13.81 -5.55 8.79
CA GLU A 76 14.56 -4.46 9.44
C GLU A 76 14.70 -3.26 8.51
N LYS A 77 14.97 -3.48 7.21
CA LYS A 77 15.02 -2.41 6.21
C LYS A 77 13.66 -1.72 6.06
N GLN A 78 12.57 -2.47 5.93
CA GLN A 78 11.22 -1.91 5.84
C GLN A 78 10.83 -1.12 7.09
N LEU A 79 11.22 -1.61 8.27
CA LEU A 79 10.95 -0.95 9.54
C LEU A 79 11.71 0.37 9.61
N SER A 80 12.99 0.40 9.21
CA SER A 80 13.76 1.64 9.13
C SER A 80 13.16 2.67 8.17
N GLU A 81 12.71 2.24 6.98
CA GLU A 81 12.08 3.12 5.99
C GLU A 81 10.74 3.67 6.50
N THR A 82 9.95 2.82 7.16
CA THR A 82 8.67 3.22 7.76
C THR A 82 8.88 4.21 8.91
N THR A 83 9.90 4.00 9.75
CA THR A 83 10.24 4.96 10.81
C THR A 83 10.68 6.31 10.25
N ALA A 84 11.47 6.32 9.16
CA ALA A 84 11.87 7.56 8.50
C ALA A 84 10.66 8.34 7.95
N LYS A 85 9.73 7.65 7.27
CA LYS A 85 8.48 8.27 6.78
C LYS A 85 7.60 8.80 7.91
N SER A 86 7.55 8.08 9.05
CA SER A 86 6.81 8.55 10.23
C SER A 86 7.38 9.86 10.77
N ILE A 87 8.70 9.97 10.87
CA ILE A 87 9.38 11.19 11.33
C ILE A 87 9.13 12.36 10.36
N GLU A 88 9.17 12.09 9.05
CA GLU A 88 8.87 13.11 8.03
C GLU A 88 7.42 13.62 8.13
N LEU A 89 6.46 12.72 8.30
CA LEU A 89 5.05 13.10 8.50
C LEU A 89 4.84 13.90 9.80
N GLU A 90 5.53 13.54 10.88
CA GLU A 90 5.50 14.32 12.13
C GLU A 90 6.04 15.74 11.92
N GLN A 91 7.12 15.92 11.16
CA GLN A 91 7.66 17.25 10.84
C GLN A 91 6.69 18.07 9.99
N GLN A 92 6.05 17.45 8.99
CA GLN A 92 5.02 18.12 8.18
C GLN A 92 3.83 18.56 9.03
N LEU A 93 3.36 17.71 9.96
CA LEU A 93 2.28 18.05 10.88
C LEU A 93 2.64 19.23 11.80
N LEU A 94 3.89 19.30 12.28
CA LEU A 94 4.38 20.45 13.05
C LEU A 94 4.39 21.72 12.20
N GLY A 95 4.84 21.65 10.94
CA GLY A 95 4.81 22.76 10.00
C GLY A 95 3.39 23.27 9.75
N MET A 96 2.46 22.38 9.41
CA MET A 96 1.05 22.72 9.21
C MET A 96 0.40 23.29 10.47
N THR A 97 0.78 22.80 11.65
CA THR A 97 0.29 23.32 12.93
C THR A 97 0.75 24.76 13.16
N ALA A 98 2.02 25.06 12.89
CA ALA A 98 2.56 26.41 12.98
C ALA A 98 1.91 27.37 11.97
N GLU A 99 1.68 26.92 10.73
CA GLU A 99 0.95 27.71 9.73
C GLU A 99 -0.48 27.97 10.15
N ARG A 100 -1.20 26.95 10.64
CA ARG A 100 -2.57 27.10 11.15
C ARG A 100 -2.65 28.12 12.29
N ASP A 101 -1.65 28.15 13.18
CA ASP A 101 -1.62 29.13 14.27
C ASP A 101 -1.35 30.56 13.76
N LYS A 102 -0.50 30.73 12.74
CA LYS A 102 -0.33 32.03 12.05
C LYS A 102 -1.62 32.50 11.37
N TRP A 103 -2.26 31.61 10.62
CA TRP A 103 -3.55 31.93 9.97
C TRP A 103 -4.62 32.30 10.99
N LYS A 104 -4.61 31.66 12.17
CA LYS A 104 -5.52 32.01 13.24
C LYS A 104 -5.26 33.41 13.79
N THR A 105 -3.99 33.79 14.01
CA THR A 105 -3.66 35.16 14.46
C THR A 105 -4.01 36.21 13.42
N ASP A 106 -3.80 35.91 12.14
CA ASP A 106 -4.14 36.81 11.03
C ASP A 106 -5.66 36.96 10.93
N PHE A 107 -6.40 35.86 11.05
CA PHE A 107 -7.87 35.86 11.08
C PHE A 107 -8.43 36.68 12.24
N ASP A 108 -7.88 36.52 13.45
CA ASP A 108 -8.29 37.30 14.62
C ASP A 108 -8.03 38.82 14.40
N THR A 109 -6.92 39.15 13.75
CA THR A 109 -6.56 40.53 13.41
C THR A 109 -7.50 41.12 12.35
N ILE A 110 -7.79 40.37 11.29
CA ILE A 110 -8.76 40.75 10.26
C ILE A 110 -10.16 40.92 10.88
N THR A 111 -10.53 40.06 11.81
CA THR A 111 -11.84 40.17 12.49
C THR A 111 -11.92 41.44 13.34
N LYS A 112 -10.85 41.79 14.07
CA LYS A 112 -10.78 43.05 14.83
C LYS A 112 -10.86 44.28 13.93
N THR A 113 -10.09 44.31 12.85
CA THR A 113 -10.10 45.44 11.90
C THR A 113 -11.45 45.59 11.21
N ARG A 114 -12.11 44.48 10.85
CA ARG A 114 -13.48 44.50 10.34
C ARG A 114 -14.47 45.12 11.33
N ILE A 115 -14.41 44.76 12.61
CA ILE A 115 -15.29 45.31 13.64
C ILE A 115 -15.05 46.82 13.81
N ASP A 116 -13.79 47.26 13.79
CA ASP A 116 -13.46 48.68 13.88
C ASP A 116 -14.00 49.46 12.68
N LEU A 117 -13.78 48.97 11.46
CA LEU A 117 -14.33 49.56 10.25
C LEU A 117 -15.87 49.59 10.27
N GLU A 118 -16.53 48.53 10.75
CA GLU A 118 -17.99 48.51 10.87
C GLU A 118 -18.50 49.59 11.83
N ASN A 119 -17.77 49.86 12.92
CA ASN A 119 -18.09 50.93 13.85
C ASN A 119 -17.84 52.33 13.26
N GLN A 120 -16.76 52.49 12.50
CA GLN A 120 -16.48 53.74 11.78
C GLN A 120 -17.57 54.02 10.75
N VAL A 121 -17.95 53.03 9.94
CA VAL A 121 -19.06 53.15 8.98
C VAL A 121 -20.36 53.54 9.68
N LYS A 122 -20.72 52.86 10.79
CA LYS A 122 -21.93 53.24 11.57
C LYS A 122 -21.89 54.68 12.06
N THR A 123 -20.72 55.18 12.44
CA THR A 123 -20.55 56.56 12.90
C THR A 123 -20.71 57.55 11.74
N LEU A 124 -20.07 57.28 10.60
CA LEU A 124 -20.21 58.09 9.39
C LEU A 124 -21.65 58.09 8.88
N THR A 125 -22.35 56.95 8.90
CA THR A 125 -23.77 56.87 8.53
C THR A 125 -24.63 57.78 9.40
N LYS A 126 -24.40 57.81 10.72
CA LYS A 126 -25.11 58.73 11.62
C LYS A 126 -24.82 60.20 11.29
N GLN A 127 -23.57 60.54 11.01
CA GLN A 127 -23.20 61.90 10.63
C GLN A 127 -23.87 62.33 9.31
N ILE A 128 -23.97 61.41 8.34
CA ILE A 128 -24.70 61.65 7.09
C ILE A 128 -26.19 61.88 7.35
N ASP A 129 -26.82 61.06 8.21
CA ASP A 129 -28.23 61.24 8.56
C ASP A 129 -28.47 62.58 9.27
N ASP A 130 -27.60 62.96 10.22
CA ASP A 130 -27.70 64.23 10.95
C ASP A 130 -27.52 65.43 10.02
N THR A 131 -26.52 65.41 9.14
CA THR A 131 -26.29 66.49 8.16
C THR A 131 -27.43 66.58 7.14
N LYS A 132 -28.02 65.46 6.73
CA LYS A 132 -29.20 65.45 5.87
C LYS A 132 -30.42 66.08 6.53
N ASN A 133 -30.65 65.78 7.81
CA ASN A 133 -31.73 66.41 8.58
C ASN A 133 -31.50 67.93 8.70
N GLN A 134 -30.28 68.36 8.99
CA GLN A 134 -29.92 69.80 9.02
C GLN A 134 -30.12 70.48 7.67
N LEU A 135 -29.77 69.80 6.57
CA LEU A 135 -29.98 70.30 5.22
C LEU A 135 -31.47 70.48 4.90
N ASP A 136 -32.32 69.53 5.33
CA ASP A 136 -33.76 69.61 5.14
C ASP A 136 -34.40 70.71 6.01
N GLU A 137 -33.91 70.91 7.23
CA GLU A 137 -34.31 72.05 8.09
C GLU A 137 -33.94 73.39 7.45
N GLN A 138 -32.72 73.55 6.92
CA GLN A 138 -32.33 74.77 6.20
C GLN A 138 -33.21 75.01 4.96
N LYS A 139 -33.51 73.97 4.18
CA LYS A 139 -34.40 74.09 3.01
C LYS A 139 -35.81 74.52 3.40
N GLN A 140 -36.34 74.03 4.52
CA GLN A 140 -37.65 74.43 5.03
C GLN A 140 -37.65 75.88 5.52
N LEU A 141 -36.60 76.30 6.23
CA LEU A 141 -36.44 77.67 6.72
C LEU A 141 -36.31 78.67 5.55
N ALA A 142 -35.57 78.30 4.51
CA ALA A 142 -35.46 79.07 3.27
C ALA A 142 -36.82 79.23 2.55
N ARG A 143 -37.67 78.19 2.55
CA ARG A 143 -39.04 78.28 2.01
C ARG A 143 -39.92 79.23 2.80
N GLN A 144 -39.85 79.19 4.13
CA GLN A 144 -40.61 80.10 5.01
C GLN A 144 -40.17 81.56 4.85
N LEU A 145 -38.87 81.81 4.69
CA LEU A 145 -38.34 83.15 4.39
C LEU A 145 -38.82 83.66 3.02
N ASN A 146 -38.86 82.79 2.00
CA ASN A 146 -39.34 83.16 0.66
C ASN A 146 -40.86 83.43 0.63
N GLU A 147 -41.67 82.62 1.33
CA GLU A 147 -43.11 82.88 1.46
C GLU A 147 -43.41 84.16 2.26
N SER A 148 -42.59 84.48 3.25
CA SER A 148 -42.68 85.75 4.00
C SER A 148 -42.34 86.97 3.13
N ALA A 149 -41.41 86.82 2.16
CA ALA A 149 -41.05 87.88 1.23
C ALA A 149 -42.12 88.14 0.14
N ILE A 150 -42.93 87.13 -0.20
CA ILE A 150 -44.03 87.24 -1.19
C ILE A 150 -45.31 87.84 -0.55
N GLY A 151 -45.37 87.95 0.78
CA GLY A 151 -46.51 88.52 1.53
C GLY A 151 -46.68 90.04 1.46
N PHE A 152 -45.78 90.79 0.82
CA PHE A 152 -45.87 92.26 0.71
C PHE A 152 -45.57 92.74 -0.71
N GLY A 153 -46.36 92.29 -1.69
CA GLY A 153 -46.34 92.91 -3.00
C GLY A 153 -46.91 92.03 -4.10
N THR A 154 -48.22 92.14 -4.33
CA THR A 154 -48.84 92.45 -5.64
C THR A 154 -50.26 91.84 -5.74
N SER A 155 -51.26 92.72 -5.82
CA SER A 155 -52.56 92.44 -6.41
C SER A 155 -52.64 93.21 -7.73
N GLY A 156 -53.08 92.50 -8.78
CA GLY A 156 -53.37 93.01 -10.13
C GLY A 156 -52.11 93.15 -11.00
N ASP A 157 -52.00 92.59 -12.19
CA ASP A 157 -53.02 92.22 -13.17
C ASP A 157 -52.49 91.13 -14.13
N LYS A 158 -53.41 90.35 -14.68
CA LYS A 158 -53.18 89.23 -15.58
C LYS A 158 -53.00 89.73 -17.00
N ASN A 159 -52.00 89.23 -17.74
CA ASN A 159 -52.22 88.53 -19.01
C ASN A 159 -50.92 88.12 -19.73
N GLY A 160 -50.94 86.92 -20.28
CA GLY A 160 -50.55 86.70 -21.68
C GLY A 160 -49.09 86.36 -21.99
N GLY A 161 -48.83 85.06 -22.10
CA GLY A 161 -48.35 84.48 -23.37
C GLY A 161 -46.87 84.61 -23.76
N GLY A 162 -46.16 83.49 -23.63
CA GLY A 162 -45.34 82.93 -24.71
C GLY A 162 -43.94 83.54 -24.97
N PRO A 163 -43.00 82.73 -25.49
CA PRO A 163 -41.58 82.85 -25.19
C PRO A 163 -40.82 83.63 -26.24
N VAL A 164 -39.87 84.48 -25.85
CA VAL A 164 -38.85 84.94 -26.80
C VAL A 164 -37.52 85.17 -26.11
N ALA A 165 -36.50 84.54 -26.69
CA ALA A 165 -35.09 84.67 -26.37
C ALA A 165 -34.61 86.13 -26.49
N TYR A 166 -33.75 86.55 -25.56
CA TYR A 166 -32.98 87.79 -25.70
C TYR A 166 -31.51 87.45 -25.88
N THR A 167 -31.10 87.53 -27.13
CA THR A 167 -29.74 87.78 -27.59
C THR A 167 -29.21 89.11 -27.03
N VAL A 168 -27.95 89.08 -26.65
CA VAL A 168 -27.11 90.22 -26.29
C VAL A 168 -27.03 91.20 -27.47
N GLU A 169 -27.50 92.43 -27.30
CA GLU A 169 -27.02 93.55 -28.10
C GLU A 169 -26.70 94.78 -27.25
N LYS A 170 -25.57 95.35 -27.62
CA LYS A 170 -24.76 96.35 -26.94
C LYS A 170 -25.25 97.72 -27.37
N SER A 171 -25.98 98.41 -26.49
CA SER A 171 -26.54 99.74 -26.79
C SER A 171 -25.48 100.82 -26.68
N LYS A 172 -25.15 101.36 -27.86
CA LYS A 172 -24.32 102.53 -28.13
C LYS A 172 -25.01 103.80 -27.62
N SER A 173 -24.22 104.72 -27.09
CA SER A 173 -24.61 106.06 -26.66
C SER A 173 -25.41 106.81 -27.73
N GLN A 174 -26.52 107.44 -27.31
CA GLN A 174 -27.10 108.56 -28.02
C GLN A 174 -27.42 109.71 -27.05
N VAL A 175 -26.81 110.83 -27.38
CA VAL A 175 -27.10 112.20 -26.94
C VAL A 175 -28.55 112.51 -27.27
N ILE A 176 -29.33 112.97 -26.29
CA ILE A 176 -30.61 113.65 -26.53
C ILE A 176 -30.61 114.95 -25.72
N GLU A 177 -31.04 115.96 -26.45
CA GLU A 177 -30.95 117.39 -26.23
C GLU A 177 -31.72 117.88 -25.01
N ILE A 178 -31.28 119.04 -24.51
CA ILE A 178 -31.90 119.84 -23.46
C ILE A 178 -33.05 120.65 -24.09
N PRO A 179 -34.31 120.49 -23.64
CA PRO A 179 -35.33 121.49 -23.86
C PRO A 179 -35.31 122.49 -22.70
N LYS A 180 -34.99 123.75 -23.05
CA LYS A 180 -35.33 124.94 -22.28
C LYS A 180 -36.85 125.04 -22.19
N ASP A 181 -37.39 125.03 -20.98
CA ASP A 181 -38.47 125.93 -20.55
C ASP A 181 -38.68 125.76 -19.04
N ILE A 182 -38.43 126.84 -18.29
CA ILE A 182 -38.74 126.96 -16.86
C ILE A 182 -39.94 127.91 -16.75
N PRO A 183 -41.09 127.45 -16.25
CA PRO A 183 -42.05 128.29 -15.56
C PRO A 183 -42.02 128.03 -14.04
N PRO A 184 -42.32 129.05 -13.23
CA PRO A 184 -41.85 129.16 -11.86
C PRO A 184 -42.75 128.44 -10.84
N ALA A 185 -42.13 128.04 -9.72
CA ALA A 185 -42.76 127.72 -8.43
C ALA A 185 -43.53 126.38 -8.34
N SER A 186 -42.77 125.27 -8.27
CA SER A 186 -42.95 124.18 -7.28
C SER A 186 -41.78 123.16 -7.36
N ASP A 187 -40.56 123.68 -7.43
CA ASP A 187 -39.33 122.95 -7.78
C ASP A 187 -38.77 121.99 -6.71
N GLU A 188 -39.54 121.63 -5.69
CA GLU A 188 -39.14 120.55 -4.78
C GLU A 188 -39.70 119.20 -5.19
N SER A 189 -40.94 119.13 -5.70
CA SER A 189 -41.59 117.84 -5.94
C SER A 189 -41.03 117.07 -7.14
N TYR A 190 -40.67 117.75 -8.22
CA TYR A 190 -40.12 117.09 -9.42
C TYR A 190 -38.71 116.55 -9.18
N TRP A 191 -37.84 117.37 -8.58
CA TRP A 191 -36.50 116.93 -8.18
C TRP A 191 -36.54 115.85 -7.10
N ALA A 192 -37.48 115.94 -6.15
CA ALA A 192 -37.70 114.88 -5.16
C ALA A 192 -38.10 113.54 -5.81
N ASN A 193 -38.97 113.56 -6.83
CA ASN A 193 -39.34 112.34 -7.56
C ASN A 193 -38.16 111.76 -8.34
N LEU A 194 -37.37 112.61 -9.02
CA LEU A 194 -36.19 112.15 -9.76
C LEU A 194 -35.09 111.57 -8.83
N LEU A 195 -34.89 112.19 -7.66
CA LEU A 195 -33.99 111.69 -6.61
C LEU A 195 -34.50 110.38 -6.02
N ARG A 196 -35.82 110.26 -5.81
CA ARG A 196 -36.45 109.04 -5.32
C ARG A 196 -36.34 107.90 -6.31
N ASP A 197 -36.61 108.12 -7.59
CA ASP A 197 -36.51 107.09 -8.63
C ASP A 197 -35.06 106.63 -8.81
N LYS A 198 -34.10 107.58 -8.77
CA LYS A 198 -32.67 107.24 -8.80
C LYS A 198 -32.27 106.42 -7.58
N ALA A 199 -32.68 106.83 -6.37
CA ALA A 199 -32.40 106.08 -5.15
C ALA A 199 -33.05 104.69 -5.17
N GLU A 200 -34.28 104.56 -5.70
CA GLU A 200 -34.96 103.28 -5.84
C GLU A 200 -34.24 102.36 -6.83
N LEU A 201 -33.77 102.89 -7.96
CA LEU A 201 -32.98 102.14 -8.93
C LEU A 201 -31.61 101.74 -8.37
N GLU A 202 -30.95 102.62 -7.61
CA GLU A 202 -29.69 102.33 -6.95
C GLU A 202 -29.84 101.21 -5.91
N VAL A 203 -30.92 101.23 -5.12
CA VAL A 203 -31.27 100.15 -4.19
C VAL A 203 -31.60 98.85 -4.93
N LYS A 204 -32.32 98.91 -6.06
CA LYS A 204 -32.61 97.73 -6.90
C LYS A 204 -31.33 97.15 -7.52
N LEU A 205 -30.42 98.01 -7.98
CA LEU A 205 -29.16 97.60 -8.58
C LEU A 205 -28.25 96.97 -7.52
N GLN A 206 -28.19 97.57 -6.33
CA GLN A 206 -27.51 96.99 -5.17
C GLN A 206 -28.13 95.65 -4.75
N GLY A 207 -29.45 95.54 -4.70
CA GLY A 207 -30.13 94.27 -4.40
C GLY A 207 -29.91 93.19 -5.47
N MET A 208 -29.80 93.55 -6.74
CA MET A 208 -29.42 92.61 -7.81
C MET A 208 -27.95 92.19 -7.69
N GLU A 209 -27.06 93.11 -7.33
CA GLU A 209 -25.65 92.83 -7.10
C GLU A 209 -25.45 91.89 -5.90
N ASP A 210 -26.18 92.11 -4.81
CA ASP A 210 -26.18 91.24 -3.63
C ASP A 210 -26.71 89.83 -3.97
N ASN A 211 -27.81 89.74 -4.74
CA ASN A 211 -28.36 88.46 -5.19
C ASN A 211 -27.39 87.72 -6.13
N LEU A 212 -26.69 88.44 -7.00
CA LEU A 212 -25.70 87.87 -7.92
C LEU A 212 -24.46 87.40 -7.15
N ALA A 213 -24.01 88.16 -6.15
CA ALA A 213 -22.96 87.75 -5.23
C ALA A 213 -23.36 86.49 -4.46
N GLN A 214 -24.56 86.44 -3.89
CA GLN A 214 -25.08 85.27 -3.17
C GLN A 214 -25.20 84.05 -4.08
N SER A 215 -25.69 84.22 -5.30
CA SER A 215 -25.76 83.13 -6.30
C SER A 215 -24.38 82.64 -6.71
N SER A 216 -23.39 83.54 -6.83
CA SER A 216 -22.01 83.16 -7.14
C SER A 216 -21.37 82.32 -6.04
N ILE A 217 -21.65 82.63 -4.77
CA ILE A 217 -21.19 81.86 -3.61
C ILE A 217 -21.82 80.46 -3.63
N GLN A 218 -23.13 80.36 -3.85
CA GLN A 218 -23.81 79.07 -3.96
C GLN A 218 -23.28 78.21 -5.10
N ILE A 219 -22.93 78.81 -6.25
CA ILE A 219 -22.33 78.08 -7.37
C ILE A 219 -20.96 77.51 -6.99
N VAL A 220 -20.14 78.28 -6.24
CA VAL A 220 -18.84 77.80 -5.77
C VAL A 220 -19.01 76.67 -4.75
N GLU A 221 -19.93 76.80 -3.81
CA GLU A 221 -20.24 75.77 -2.82
C GLU A 221 -20.76 74.48 -3.46
N LEU A 222 -21.69 74.58 -4.42
CA LEU A 222 -22.19 73.43 -5.18
C LEU A 222 -21.10 72.77 -6.03
N ARG A 223 -20.16 73.56 -6.56
CA ARG A 223 -19.00 73.01 -7.28
C ARG A 223 -18.09 72.23 -6.34
N GLN A 224 -17.79 72.78 -5.17
CA GLN A 224 -17.00 72.10 -4.15
C GLN A 224 -17.68 70.80 -3.70
N GLN A 225 -18.98 70.82 -3.42
CA GLN A 225 -19.73 69.61 -3.06
C GLN A 225 -19.73 68.56 -4.18
N ASN A 226 -19.86 68.96 -5.45
CA ASN A 226 -19.77 68.02 -6.56
C ASN A 226 -18.37 67.42 -6.70
N GLU A 227 -17.32 68.20 -6.45
CA GLU A 227 -15.94 67.72 -6.47
C GLU A 227 -15.68 66.73 -5.32
N ASP A 228 -16.16 67.04 -4.11
CA ASP A 228 -16.08 66.16 -2.95
C ASP A 228 -16.84 64.84 -3.17
N LEU A 229 -18.06 64.92 -3.72
CA LEU A 229 -18.86 63.74 -4.07
C LEU A 229 -18.19 62.90 -5.17
N GLN A 230 -17.53 63.54 -6.14
CA GLN A 230 -16.81 62.85 -7.20
C GLN A 230 -15.60 62.10 -6.63
N LEU A 231 -14.86 62.70 -5.70
CA LEU A 231 -13.78 62.02 -4.99
C LEU A 231 -14.30 60.84 -4.17
N GLU A 232 -15.41 61.00 -3.45
CA GLU A 232 -16.01 59.90 -2.70
C GLU A 232 -16.42 58.74 -3.62
N LEU A 233 -17.02 59.05 -4.78
CA LEU A 233 -17.40 58.05 -5.79
C LEU A 233 -16.17 57.31 -6.32
N ASP A 234 -15.08 58.01 -6.63
CA ASP A 234 -13.82 57.40 -7.06
C ASP A 234 -13.22 56.51 -5.97
N THR A 235 -13.27 56.94 -4.70
CA THR A 235 -12.80 56.11 -3.58
C THR A 235 -13.64 54.86 -3.38
N LEU A 236 -14.97 54.96 -3.48
CA LEU A 236 -15.89 53.83 -3.37
C LEU A 236 -15.72 52.87 -4.54
N GLN A 237 -15.45 53.38 -5.74
CA GLN A 237 -15.18 52.56 -6.91
C GLN A 237 -13.85 51.79 -6.74
N ALA A 238 -12.79 52.44 -6.26
CA ALA A 238 -11.53 51.77 -5.95
C ALA A 238 -11.69 50.68 -4.88
N GLN A 239 -12.48 50.94 -3.82
CA GLN A 239 -12.79 49.94 -2.80
C GLN A 239 -13.61 48.77 -3.36
N SER A 240 -14.58 49.05 -4.24
CA SER A 240 -15.37 48.02 -4.91
C SER A 240 -14.49 47.11 -5.77
N ASP A 241 -13.54 47.68 -6.51
CA ASP A 241 -12.62 46.93 -7.35
C ASP A 241 -11.66 46.06 -6.51
N ASP A 242 -11.16 46.57 -5.39
CA ASP A 242 -10.31 45.81 -4.46
C ASP A 242 -11.09 44.63 -3.83
N LEU A 243 -12.33 44.88 -3.37
CA LEU A 243 -13.22 43.83 -2.87
C LEU A 243 -13.53 42.78 -3.94
N ALA A 244 -13.73 43.19 -5.20
CA ALA A 244 -13.97 42.26 -6.30
C ALA A 244 -12.75 41.35 -6.56
N GLN A 245 -11.53 41.91 -6.48
CA GLN A 245 -10.30 41.13 -6.58
C GLN A 245 -10.14 40.16 -5.40
N GLU A 246 -10.44 40.61 -4.18
CA GLU A 246 -10.36 39.78 -2.99
C GLU A 246 -11.38 38.62 -3.04
N ILE A 247 -12.61 38.88 -3.48
CA ILE A 247 -13.64 37.86 -3.70
C ILE A 247 -13.15 36.84 -4.74
N LYS A 248 -12.54 37.29 -5.83
CA LYS A 248 -12.00 36.40 -6.88
C LYS A 248 -10.87 35.53 -6.33
N TYR A 249 -9.97 36.10 -5.54
CA TYR A 249 -8.89 35.35 -4.88
C TYR A 249 -9.45 34.30 -3.91
N LYS A 250 -10.35 34.71 -3.01
CA LYS A 250 -11.03 33.81 -2.06
C LYS A 250 -11.81 32.72 -2.77
N SER A 251 -12.49 33.03 -3.88
CA SER A 251 -13.21 32.05 -4.70
C SER A 251 -12.26 31.01 -5.30
N ASN A 252 -11.12 31.42 -5.85
CA ASN A 252 -10.10 30.50 -6.36
C ASN A 252 -9.52 29.61 -5.24
N MET A 253 -9.29 30.18 -4.05
CA MET A 253 -8.84 29.42 -2.89
C MET A 253 -9.88 28.39 -2.45
N ILE A 254 -11.17 28.75 -2.39
CA ILE A 254 -12.27 27.82 -2.08
C ILE A 254 -12.35 26.70 -3.11
N ASN A 255 -12.22 27.03 -4.40
CA ASN A 255 -12.22 26.02 -5.46
C ASN A 255 -11.04 25.05 -5.31
N ASN A 256 -9.85 25.54 -5.00
CA ASN A 256 -8.69 24.68 -4.73
C ASN A 256 -8.91 23.80 -3.49
N LEU A 257 -9.33 24.39 -2.37
CA LEU A 257 -9.65 23.63 -1.15
C LEU A 257 -10.76 22.59 -1.38
N SER A 258 -11.75 22.90 -2.22
CA SER A 258 -12.81 21.94 -2.57
C SER A 258 -12.26 20.77 -3.39
N LEU A 259 -11.29 21.03 -4.27
CA LEU A 259 -10.60 20.01 -5.06
C LEU A 259 -9.71 19.13 -4.17
N GLU A 260 -8.95 19.74 -3.25
CA GLU A 260 -8.17 19.00 -2.25
C GLU A 260 -9.06 18.17 -1.32
N LEU A 261 -10.20 18.71 -0.87
CA LEU A 261 -11.15 17.97 -0.06
C LEU A 261 -11.72 16.77 -0.84
N ALA A 262 -12.02 16.95 -2.13
CA ALA A 262 -12.48 15.85 -2.99
C ALA A 262 -11.39 14.77 -3.16
N ARG A 263 -10.14 15.17 -3.39
CA ARG A 263 -8.99 14.26 -3.50
C ARG A 263 -8.75 13.50 -2.19
N THR A 264 -8.61 14.20 -1.08
CA THR A 264 -8.40 13.60 0.24
C THR A 264 -9.55 12.68 0.65
N LYS A 265 -10.80 13.01 0.30
CA LYS A 265 -11.94 12.11 0.52
C LYS A 265 -11.84 10.84 -0.31
N ASN A 266 -11.38 10.94 -1.56
CA ASN A 266 -11.16 9.78 -2.42
C ASN A 266 -10.00 8.92 -1.91
N ASP A 267 -8.88 9.54 -1.54
CA ASP A 267 -7.72 8.86 -0.97
C ASP A 267 -8.08 8.15 0.34
N LYS A 268 -8.86 8.81 1.21
CA LYS A 268 -9.39 8.20 2.43
C LYS A 268 -10.26 6.98 2.14
N LYS A 269 -11.10 7.04 1.09
CA LYS A 269 -11.92 5.90 0.67
C LYS A 269 -11.03 4.76 0.17
N PHE A 270 -10.06 5.05 -0.69
CA PHE A 270 -9.10 4.06 -1.19
C PHE A 270 -8.33 3.38 -0.05
N ILE A 271 -7.82 4.15 0.91
CA ILE A 271 -7.14 3.61 2.09
C ILE A 271 -8.09 2.77 2.94
N SER A 272 -9.32 3.21 3.15
CA SER A 272 -10.34 2.45 3.87
C SER A 272 -10.64 1.11 3.19
N ASP A 273 -10.78 1.10 1.86
CA ASP A 273 -11.04 -0.12 1.08
C ASP A 273 -9.84 -1.08 1.11
N ARG A 274 -8.61 -0.55 1.12
CA ARG A 274 -7.40 -1.36 1.29
C ARG A 274 -7.31 -1.93 2.71
N LEU A 275 -7.67 -1.14 3.72
CA LEU A 275 -7.68 -1.58 5.11
C LEU A 275 -8.67 -2.71 5.34
N THR A 276 -9.88 -2.62 4.79
CA THR A 276 -10.87 -3.70 4.91
C THR A 276 -10.41 -4.97 4.21
N ARG A 277 -9.76 -4.87 3.04
CA ARG A 277 -9.17 -6.02 2.35
C ARG A 277 -8.07 -6.69 3.18
N ILE A 278 -7.14 -5.92 3.75
CA ILE A 278 -6.09 -6.44 4.65
C ILE A 278 -6.70 -7.08 5.91
N GLN A 279 -7.77 -6.51 6.46
CA GLN A 279 -8.49 -7.11 7.60
C GLN A 279 -9.14 -8.44 7.24
N GLN A 280 -9.71 -8.56 6.04
CA GLN A 280 -10.27 -9.82 5.54
C GLN A 280 -9.18 -10.87 5.30
N GLU A 281 -8.05 -10.49 4.68
CA GLU A 281 -6.89 -11.36 4.48
C GLU A 281 -6.33 -11.85 5.81
N ASN A 282 -6.15 -10.96 6.80
CA ASN A 282 -5.73 -11.35 8.14
C ASN A 282 -6.74 -12.29 8.82
N GLY A 283 -8.04 -12.10 8.57
CA GLY A 283 -9.08 -13.02 9.03
C GLY A 283 -8.93 -14.41 8.40
N GLY A 284 -8.72 -14.48 7.09
CA GLY A 284 -8.46 -15.71 6.35
C GLY A 284 -7.20 -16.43 6.83
N LEU A 285 -6.08 -15.71 6.95
CA LEU A 285 -4.82 -16.27 7.45
C LEU A 285 -4.93 -16.81 8.87
N ARG A 286 -5.73 -16.16 9.74
CA ARG A 286 -6.00 -16.68 11.10
C ARG A 286 -6.80 -17.97 11.07
N GLU A 287 -7.75 -18.10 10.14
CA GLU A 287 -8.52 -19.32 9.97
C GLU A 287 -7.65 -20.45 9.40
N GLU A 288 -6.80 -20.15 8.41
CA GLU A 288 -5.81 -21.10 7.90
C GLU A 288 -4.86 -21.57 9.01
N LEU A 289 -4.36 -20.63 9.83
CA LEU A 289 -3.52 -20.96 10.99
C LEU A 289 -4.26 -21.86 11.97
N ARG A 290 -5.54 -21.60 12.24
CA ARG A 290 -6.39 -22.42 13.11
C ARG A 290 -6.55 -23.84 12.55
N GLN A 291 -6.82 -23.98 11.26
CA GLN A 291 -6.90 -25.29 10.59
C GLN A 291 -5.57 -26.05 10.65
N LEU A 292 -4.45 -25.35 10.43
CA LEU A 292 -3.12 -25.94 10.50
C LEU A 292 -2.78 -26.41 11.92
N VAL A 293 -3.19 -25.66 12.95
CA VAL A 293 -3.03 -26.04 14.35
C VAL A 293 -3.89 -27.25 14.70
N GLU A 294 -5.12 -27.33 14.20
CA GLU A 294 -5.99 -28.50 14.38
C GLU A 294 -5.42 -29.74 13.69
N ALA A 295 -4.92 -29.61 12.46
CA ALA A 295 -4.22 -30.67 11.74
C ALA A 295 -2.93 -31.12 12.45
N LYS A 296 -2.16 -30.17 12.99
CA LYS A 296 -0.98 -30.48 13.82
C LYS A 296 -1.38 -31.28 15.06
N SER A 297 -2.47 -30.90 15.73
CA SER A 297 -2.97 -31.62 16.91
C SER A 297 -3.41 -33.05 16.58
N SER A 298 -4.10 -33.26 15.45
CA SER A 298 -4.53 -34.59 15.02
C SER A 298 -3.33 -35.48 14.65
N LEU A 299 -2.34 -34.93 13.94
CA LEU A 299 -1.09 -35.63 13.62
C LEU A 299 -0.30 -35.98 14.89
N GLN A 300 -0.19 -35.05 15.86
CA GLN A 300 0.44 -35.34 17.15
C GLN A 300 -0.25 -36.50 17.88
N LYS A 301 -1.58 -36.55 17.90
CA LYS A 301 -2.34 -37.68 18.47
C LYS A 301 -2.04 -38.98 17.73
N SER A 302 -1.92 -38.95 16.40
CA SER A 302 -1.57 -40.11 15.59
C SER A 302 -0.16 -40.62 15.89
N ILE A 303 0.82 -39.72 16.01
CA ILE A 303 2.21 -40.06 16.36
C ILE A 303 2.28 -40.71 17.74
N VAL A 304 1.57 -40.16 18.73
CA VAL A 304 1.51 -40.75 20.08
C VAL A 304 0.90 -42.16 20.05
N ARG A 305 -0.19 -42.37 19.28
CA ARG A 305 -0.81 -43.71 19.12
C ARG A 305 0.15 -44.69 18.45
N LEU A 306 0.75 -44.31 17.33
CA LEU A 306 1.75 -45.14 16.62
C LEU A 306 2.95 -45.47 17.51
N THR A 307 3.36 -44.55 18.38
CA THR A 307 4.46 -44.78 19.33
C THR A 307 4.05 -45.78 20.41
N GLN A 308 2.81 -45.70 20.93
CA GLN A 308 2.26 -46.69 21.87
C GLN A 308 2.12 -48.07 21.23
N ASP A 309 1.59 -48.14 20.00
CA ASP A 309 1.43 -49.39 19.26
C ASP A 309 2.80 -50.02 18.96
N LYS A 310 3.78 -49.22 18.53
CA LYS A 310 5.17 -49.67 18.37
C LYS A 310 5.73 -50.26 19.66
N ASN A 311 5.61 -49.55 20.78
CA ASN A 311 6.08 -50.04 22.08
C ASN A 311 5.36 -51.33 22.51
N LYS A 312 4.09 -51.50 22.13
CA LYS A 312 3.33 -52.73 22.41
C LYS A 312 3.87 -53.88 21.57
N VAL A 313 4.08 -53.67 20.27
CA VAL A 313 4.67 -54.67 19.35
C VAL A 313 6.08 -55.03 19.78
N GLU A 314 6.92 -54.07 20.18
CA GLU A 314 8.27 -54.35 20.69
C GLU A 314 8.25 -55.23 21.94
N ARG A 315 7.28 -55.03 22.86
CA ARG A 315 7.11 -55.92 24.02
C ARG A 315 6.62 -57.31 23.63
N GLU A 316 5.64 -57.39 22.72
CA GLU A 316 5.15 -58.66 22.20
C GLU A 316 6.28 -59.44 21.50
N LEU A 317 7.09 -58.75 20.69
CA LEU A 317 8.26 -59.32 20.03
C LEU A 317 9.31 -59.79 21.04
N GLY A 318 9.66 -58.96 22.03
CA GLY A 318 10.59 -59.37 23.09
C GLY A 318 10.05 -60.54 23.93
N SER A 319 8.74 -60.64 24.14
CA SER A 319 8.14 -61.80 24.82
C SER A 319 8.20 -63.08 23.96
N ALA A 320 7.98 -62.96 22.65
CA ALA A 320 8.13 -64.05 21.70
C ALA A 320 9.59 -64.50 21.60
N GLU A 321 10.53 -63.56 21.59
CA GLU A 321 11.97 -63.81 21.58
C GLU A 321 12.43 -64.55 22.84
N ASN A 322 11.98 -64.09 24.03
CA ASN A 322 12.23 -64.81 25.29
C ASN A 322 11.62 -66.23 25.28
N LEU A 323 10.44 -66.41 24.69
CA LEU A 323 9.81 -67.72 24.56
C LEU A 323 10.59 -68.63 23.60
N ILE A 324 11.09 -68.08 22.50
CA ILE A 324 11.97 -68.79 21.56
C ILE A 324 13.27 -69.18 22.26
N GLN A 325 13.89 -68.27 23.03
CA GLN A 325 15.12 -68.55 23.77
C GLN A 325 14.92 -69.64 24.83
N SER A 326 13.82 -69.57 25.59
CA SER A 326 13.42 -70.63 26.53
C SER A 326 13.23 -71.98 25.82
N LYS A 327 12.62 -71.99 24.63
CA LYS A 327 12.46 -73.22 23.83
C LYS A 327 13.79 -73.73 23.28
N ILE A 328 14.71 -72.85 22.91
CA ILE A 328 16.08 -73.21 22.50
C ILE A 328 16.83 -73.83 23.67
N ASP A 329 16.70 -73.29 24.88
CA ASP A 329 17.34 -73.82 26.08
C ASP A 329 16.77 -75.21 26.45
N GLU A 330 15.44 -75.38 26.39
CA GLU A 330 14.80 -76.70 26.54
C GLU A 330 15.34 -77.71 25.51
N ILE A 331 15.50 -77.30 24.25
CA ILE A 331 16.08 -78.15 23.19
C ILE A 331 17.55 -78.47 23.50
N TRP A 332 18.32 -77.54 24.05
CA TRP A 332 19.70 -77.78 24.48
C TRP A 332 19.80 -78.77 25.64
N GLU A 333 18.91 -78.67 26.62
CA GLU A 333 18.84 -79.60 27.75
C GLU A 333 18.46 -81.02 27.28
N ILE A 334 17.48 -81.11 26.37
CA ILE A 334 17.13 -82.37 25.69
C ILE A 334 18.34 -82.92 24.93
N LYS A 335 19.05 -82.08 24.17
CA LYS A 335 20.26 -82.47 23.45
C LYS A 335 21.37 -82.94 24.40
N GLU A 336 21.60 -82.28 25.52
CA GLU A 336 22.59 -82.71 26.51
C GLU A 336 22.20 -84.04 27.16
N SER A 337 20.91 -84.25 27.44
CA SER A 337 20.40 -85.54 27.94
C SER A 337 20.59 -86.66 26.91
N LEU A 338 20.42 -86.35 25.62
CA LEU A 338 20.75 -87.25 24.50
C LEU A 338 22.25 -87.51 24.41
N ASP A 339 23.09 -86.48 24.52
CA ASP A 339 24.56 -86.61 24.46
C ASP A 339 25.11 -87.41 25.66
N ARG A 340 24.50 -87.32 26.84
CA ARG A 340 24.86 -88.15 28.01
C ARG A 340 24.50 -89.61 27.79
N THR A 341 23.29 -89.89 27.30
CA THR A 341 22.89 -91.26 26.94
C THR A 341 23.77 -91.82 25.81
N PHE A 342 24.24 -90.98 24.89
CA PHE A 342 25.23 -91.36 23.87
C PHE A 342 26.63 -91.59 24.46
N LYS A 343 27.13 -90.75 25.37
CA LYS A 343 28.45 -90.91 26.02
C LYS A 343 28.53 -92.16 26.90
N GLU A 344 27.46 -92.50 27.61
CA GLU A 344 27.37 -93.77 28.34
C GLU A 344 27.48 -94.98 27.39
N SER A 345 27.01 -94.85 26.15
CA SER A 345 27.17 -95.87 25.11
C SER A 345 28.58 -95.93 24.50
N THR A 346 29.39 -94.87 24.63
CA THR A 346 30.67 -94.70 23.91
C THR A 346 31.91 -94.98 24.79
N GLN A 347 31.73 -95.38 26.06
CA GLN A 347 32.83 -95.60 27.02
C GLN A 347 33.68 -96.87 26.80
N LYS A 348 33.57 -97.53 25.64
CA LYS A 348 34.46 -98.64 25.25
C LYS A 348 35.30 -98.23 24.05
N PHE A 349 36.61 -98.24 24.27
CA PHE A 349 37.74 -98.16 23.32
C PHE A 349 38.38 -96.80 23.07
N GLN A 350 39.61 -96.70 23.57
CA GLN A 350 40.60 -95.64 23.37
C GLN A 350 41.42 -95.87 22.08
N SER A 351 41.91 -94.73 21.55
CA SER A 351 43.13 -94.34 20.80
C SER A 351 44.29 -95.36 20.63
N PRO A 352 45.40 -95.05 19.89
CA PRO A 352 45.71 -93.89 19.02
C PRO A 352 46.44 -94.25 17.68
N GLY A 353 46.70 -93.26 16.82
CA GLY A 353 47.86 -93.30 15.90
C GLY A 353 47.70 -92.73 14.49
N THR A 354 48.12 -91.46 14.31
CA THR A 354 49.01 -90.93 13.25
C THR A 354 48.81 -91.28 11.76
N VAL A 355 48.82 -90.28 10.88
CA VAL A 355 49.97 -89.88 10.02
C VAL A 355 49.50 -88.93 8.90
N GLU A 356 50.29 -87.87 8.71
CA GLU A 356 50.22 -86.75 7.75
C GLU A 356 50.39 -87.17 6.28
N LEU A 357 50.01 -86.28 5.33
CA LEU A 357 50.68 -85.98 4.03
C LEU A 357 49.88 -84.90 3.23
N PRO A 358 50.47 -84.22 2.22
CA PRO A 358 50.60 -82.75 2.16
C PRO A 358 49.82 -82.09 0.98
N PRO A 359 49.92 -80.76 0.75
CA PRO A 359 48.85 -79.95 0.14
C PRO A 359 48.99 -79.75 -1.38
N ILE A 360 47.87 -79.52 -2.06
CA ILE A 360 47.82 -79.03 -3.46
C ILE A 360 46.73 -77.96 -3.59
N MET A 361 47.14 -76.73 -3.91
CA MET A 361 46.34 -75.60 -4.42
C MET A 361 45.98 -75.87 -5.91
N VAL A 362 45.03 -75.23 -6.62
CA VAL A 362 44.63 -73.81 -6.70
C VAL A 362 43.31 -73.67 -7.51
N SER A 363 42.61 -72.55 -7.28
CA SER A 363 41.88 -71.66 -8.25
C SER A 363 40.52 -72.01 -8.85
N SER A 364 39.49 -71.36 -8.29
CA SER A 364 38.60 -70.32 -8.88
C SER A 364 38.37 -70.23 -10.39
N GLY A 365 37.10 -70.14 -10.78
CA GLY A 365 36.65 -69.57 -12.06
C GLY A 365 35.11 -69.55 -12.16
N GLY A 366 34.50 -68.38 -11.91
CA GLY A 366 33.05 -68.20 -11.94
C GLY A 366 32.45 -68.07 -13.35
N ASN A 367 31.12 -68.10 -13.42
CA ASN A 367 30.34 -67.35 -14.41
C ASN A 367 28.86 -67.30 -14.01
N ALA A 368 28.40 -66.08 -13.71
CA ALA A 368 27.00 -65.70 -13.58
C ALA A 368 26.42 -65.32 -14.95
N PRO A 369 25.11 -65.49 -15.21
CA PRO A 369 24.48 -64.96 -16.40
C PRO A 369 24.06 -63.48 -16.23
N ALA A 370 24.73 -62.65 -17.04
CA ALA A 370 24.30 -61.46 -17.75
C ALA A 370 22.99 -60.75 -17.36
N ILE A 371 23.15 -59.54 -16.81
CA ILE A 371 22.18 -58.43 -16.91
C ILE A 371 22.42 -57.77 -18.28
N LYS A 372 21.36 -57.72 -19.11
CA LYS A 372 21.35 -56.98 -20.37
C LYS A 372 21.21 -55.48 -20.07
N PHE A 373 22.23 -54.71 -20.46
CA PHE A 373 22.09 -53.29 -20.76
C PHE A 373 21.39 -53.17 -22.12
N ASP A 374 20.23 -52.52 -22.15
CA ASP A 374 19.68 -51.96 -23.36
C ASP A 374 19.92 -50.45 -23.33
N SER A 375 20.67 -49.99 -24.32
CA SER A 375 21.05 -48.61 -24.53
C SER A 375 20.80 -48.32 -26.01
N GLY A 376 19.80 -47.48 -26.30
CA GLY A 376 19.71 -46.87 -27.63
C GLY A 376 18.31 -46.57 -28.13
N ALA A 377 17.86 -45.35 -27.83
CA ALA A 377 17.14 -44.48 -28.75
C ALA A 377 15.73 -44.92 -29.22
N THR A 378 14.74 -44.56 -28.40
CA THR A 378 13.53 -43.91 -28.90
C THR A 378 13.29 -42.68 -28.05
N GLU A 379 13.38 -41.50 -28.67
CA GLU A 379 13.03 -40.21 -28.08
C GLU A 379 11.64 -40.29 -27.44
N PRO A 380 11.49 -40.14 -26.11
CA PRO A 380 10.19 -39.89 -25.52
C PRO A 380 9.89 -38.40 -25.75
N GLY A 381 9.23 -38.09 -26.87
CA GLY A 381 8.66 -36.77 -27.06
C GLY A 381 7.60 -36.53 -26.00
N PHE A 382 7.88 -35.68 -25.02
CA PHE A 382 6.94 -35.28 -23.99
C PHE A 382 5.90 -34.35 -24.63
N ASN A 383 4.76 -34.89 -25.07
CA ASN A 383 3.69 -34.07 -25.61
C ASN A 383 2.80 -33.57 -24.47
N GLY A 384 3.00 -32.30 -24.10
CA GLY A 384 2.25 -31.62 -23.04
C GLY A 384 1.32 -30.53 -23.55
N ARG A 385 0.47 -30.01 -22.65
CA ARG A 385 -0.32 -28.81 -22.90
C ARG A 385 -0.20 -27.84 -21.72
N ILE A 386 -0.24 -26.54 -22.04
CA ILE A 386 -0.30 -25.48 -21.03
C ILE A 386 -1.71 -25.41 -20.43
N VAL A 387 -1.81 -25.61 -19.12
CA VAL A 387 -3.05 -25.62 -18.33
C VAL A 387 -3.38 -24.22 -17.84
N SER A 388 -2.39 -23.46 -17.37
CA SER A 388 -2.58 -22.07 -16.94
C SER A 388 -1.31 -21.25 -17.17
N VAL A 389 -1.52 -19.94 -17.38
CA VAL A 389 -0.46 -18.95 -17.58
C VAL A 389 -0.65 -17.85 -16.55
N ASN A 390 0.40 -17.55 -15.79
CA ASN A 390 0.43 -16.42 -14.87
C ASN A 390 1.46 -15.39 -15.37
N GLU A 391 0.99 -14.45 -16.19
CA GLU A 391 1.83 -13.42 -16.81
C GLU A 391 2.43 -12.44 -15.79
N GLU A 392 1.78 -12.24 -14.64
CA GLU A 392 2.28 -11.32 -13.60
C GLU A 392 3.56 -11.85 -12.94
N ASN A 393 3.72 -13.18 -12.91
CA ASN A 393 4.80 -13.87 -12.23
C ASN A 393 5.68 -14.70 -13.17
N ASN A 394 5.50 -14.57 -14.49
CA ASN A 394 6.24 -15.25 -15.55
C ASN A 394 6.27 -16.80 -15.49
N PHE A 395 5.38 -17.45 -14.74
CA PHE A 395 5.32 -18.92 -14.69
C PHE A 395 4.07 -19.47 -15.36
N VAL A 396 4.19 -20.69 -15.86
CA VAL A 396 3.14 -21.46 -16.52
C VAL A 396 3.01 -22.84 -15.88
N ILE A 397 1.80 -23.38 -15.85
CA ILE A 397 1.53 -24.74 -15.38
C ILE A 397 1.27 -25.62 -16.59
N VAL A 398 1.95 -26.76 -16.64
CA VAL A 398 1.95 -27.69 -17.76
C VAL A 398 1.47 -29.06 -17.31
N ASP A 399 0.72 -29.75 -18.17
CA ASP A 399 0.13 -31.08 -17.92
C ASP A 399 1.14 -32.21 -18.17
N VAL A 400 2.38 -32.00 -17.74
CA VAL A 400 3.48 -32.95 -17.87
C VAL A 400 4.26 -32.92 -16.57
N GLY A 401 4.32 -34.06 -15.88
CA GLY A 401 4.95 -34.18 -14.57
C GLY A 401 6.04 -35.25 -14.53
N GLU A 402 6.35 -35.70 -13.31
CA GLU A 402 7.37 -36.70 -13.01
C GLU A 402 7.07 -38.05 -13.69
N GLU A 403 5.79 -38.45 -13.77
CA GLU A 403 5.40 -39.70 -14.43
C GLU A 403 5.66 -39.67 -15.94
N ALA A 404 5.62 -38.48 -16.52
CA ALA A 404 5.98 -38.27 -17.91
C ALA A 404 7.49 -38.14 -18.09
N GLY A 405 8.32 -38.15 -17.03
CA GLY A 405 9.78 -38.07 -17.12
C GLY A 405 10.36 -36.66 -17.10
N VAL A 406 9.57 -35.64 -16.73
CA VAL A 406 10.04 -34.26 -16.59
C VAL A 406 10.69 -34.04 -15.22
N GLY A 407 11.92 -33.55 -15.21
CA GLY A 407 12.70 -33.24 -14.02
C GLY A 407 12.79 -31.74 -13.73
N LEU A 408 13.28 -31.41 -12.52
CA LEU A 408 13.63 -30.05 -12.15
C LEU A 408 14.81 -29.55 -12.99
N GLY A 409 14.63 -28.40 -13.65
CA GLY A 409 15.64 -27.79 -14.52
C GLY A 409 15.55 -28.19 -16.00
N ASP A 410 14.58 -29.02 -16.38
CA ASP A 410 14.40 -29.38 -17.78
C ASP A 410 13.88 -28.19 -18.60
N ALA A 411 14.37 -28.06 -19.84
CA ALA A 411 13.95 -27.03 -20.77
C ALA A 411 12.85 -27.57 -21.70
N LEU A 412 11.68 -26.94 -21.68
CA LEU A 412 10.51 -27.32 -22.47
C LEU A 412 10.26 -26.30 -23.59
N SER A 413 9.85 -26.77 -24.77
CA SER A 413 9.59 -25.91 -25.93
C SER A 413 8.10 -25.81 -26.22
N VAL A 414 7.57 -24.58 -26.32
CA VAL A 414 6.15 -24.32 -26.56
C VAL A 414 5.89 -24.03 -28.03
N TYR A 415 4.86 -24.66 -28.59
CA TYR A 415 4.43 -24.52 -29.97
C TYR A 415 2.93 -24.21 -30.06
N ARG A 416 2.59 -23.29 -30.96
CA ARG A 416 1.21 -23.00 -31.40
C ARG A 416 1.13 -23.22 -32.90
N ASP A 417 0.26 -24.12 -33.35
CA ASP A 417 0.11 -24.47 -34.76
C ASP A 417 1.44 -24.79 -35.48
N SER A 418 2.33 -25.52 -34.80
CA SER A 418 3.69 -25.86 -35.26
C SER A 418 4.68 -24.69 -35.37
N LYS A 419 4.31 -23.49 -34.91
CA LYS A 419 5.21 -22.35 -34.74
C LYS A 419 5.76 -22.33 -33.32
N TYR A 420 7.08 -22.17 -33.20
CA TYR A 420 7.76 -22.03 -31.91
C TYR A 420 7.41 -20.70 -31.25
N VAL A 421 6.96 -20.75 -30.00
CA VAL A 421 6.37 -19.62 -29.25
C VAL A 421 7.28 -19.17 -28.11
N ALA A 422 7.75 -20.12 -27.30
CA ALA A 422 8.51 -19.84 -26.10
C ALA A 422 9.38 -21.02 -25.65
N GLN A 423 10.40 -20.74 -24.85
CA GLN A 423 11.21 -21.69 -24.08
C GLN A 423 10.87 -21.54 -22.60
N LEU A 424 10.56 -22.66 -21.96
CA LEU A 424 10.25 -22.76 -20.55
C LEU A 424 11.35 -23.54 -19.82
N GLU A 425 11.56 -23.26 -18.53
CA GLU A 425 12.42 -24.04 -17.65
C GLU A 425 11.62 -24.52 -16.44
N VAL A 426 11.68 -25.82 -16.16
CA VAL A 426 10.87 -26.44 -15.10
C VAL A 426 11.44 -26.09 -13.72
N ILE A 427 10.64 -25.42 -12.90
CA ILE A 427 11.02 -24.99 -11.55
C ILE A 427 10.46 -25.91 -10.46
N GLN A 428 9.32 -26.56 -10.71
CA GLN A 428 8.69 -27.47 -9.76
C GLN A 428 7.94 -28.58 -10.48
N VAL A 429 8.15 -29.82 -10.06
CA VAL A 429 7.49 -30.99 -10.63
C VAL A 429 6.59 -31.66 -9.58
N ARG A 430 5.42 -32.12 -10.01
CA ARG A 430 4.55 -33.06 -9.30
C ARG A 430 4.31 -34.28 -10.20
N LYS A 431 3.57 -35.28 -9.71
CA LYS A 431 3.29 -36.52 -10.47
C LYS A 431 2.75 -36.25 -11.87
N ASP A 432 1.72 -35.42 -11.97
CA ASP A 432 0.95 -35.23 -13.22
C ASP A 432 1.16 -33.85 -13.86
N ILE A 433 1.67 -32.88 -13.12
CA ILE A 433 1.83 -31.48 -13.58
C ILE A 433 3.20 -30.93 -13.18
N ALA A 434 3.70 -29.98 -13.96
CA ALA A 434 4.87 -29.20 -13.62
C ALA A 434 4.58 -27.69 -13.72
N ALA A 435 5.26 -26.92 -12.88
CA ALA A 435 5.36 -25.47 -13.01
C ALA A 435 6.69 -25.13 -13.67
N ALA A 436 6.63 -24.30 -14.71
CA ALA A 436 7.80 -23.87 -15.46
C ALA A 436 7.83 -22.34 -15.57
N ASP A 437 9.02 -21.77 -15.54
CA ASP A 437 9.29 -20.34 -15.72
C ASP A 437 9.52 -20.03 -17.20
N ILE A 438 9.07 -18.88 -17.67
CA ILE A 438 9.21 -18.46 -19.08
C ILE A 438 10.58 -17.80 -19.26
N LYS A 439 11.54 -18.51 -19.90
CA LYS A 439 12.86 -17.94 -20.18
C LYS A 439 12.90 -17.05 -21.41
N ASN A 440 12.38 -17.56 -22.52
CA ASN A 440 12.39 -16.85 -23.79
C ASN A 440 11.00 -16.87 -24.39
N GLN A 441 10.45 -15.71 -24.73
CA GLN A 441 9.14 -15.59 -25.38
C GLN A 441 9.24 -14.77 -26.67
N TRP A 442 8.80 -15.35 -27.79
CA TRP A 442 8.66 -14.66 -29.08
C TRP A 442 7.23 -14.19 -29.33
N THR A 443 6.26 -14.91 -28.76
CA THR A 443 4.83 -14.59 -28.85
C THR A 443 4.17 -14.94 -27.53
N GLN A 444 3.15 -14.18 -27.13
CA GLN A 444 2.46 -14.36 -25.86
C GLN A 444 1.91 -15.79 -25.73
N VAL A 445 2.30 -16.47 -24.65
CA VAL A 445 1.94 -17.86 -24.35
C VAL A 445 0.47 -17.93 -23.95
N GLN A 446 -0.28 -18.92 -24.45
CA GLN A 446 -1.71 -19.06 -24.17
C GLN A 446 -2.03 -20.46 -23.64
N VAL A 447 -3.12 -20.54 -22.87
CA VAL A 447 -3.68 -21.82 -22.43
C VAL A 447 -4.06 -22.65 -23.64
N GLY A 448 -3.57 -23.88 -23.71
CA GLY A 448 -3.79 -24.78 -24.84
C GLY A 448 -2.60 -24.95 -25.80
N ASP A 449 -1.55 -24.14 -25.68
CA ASP A 449 -0.33 -24.34 -26.49
C ASP A 449 0.33 -25.69 -26.16
N THR A 450 0.95 -26.31 -27.18
CA THR A 450 1.53 -27.66 -27.09
C THR A 450 3.00 -27.60 -26.70
N ILE A 451 3.44 -28.53 -25.87
CA ILE A 451 4.80 -28.58 -25.34
C ILE A 451 5.52 -29.81 -25.87
N ARG A 452 6.81 -29.67 -26.16
CA ARG A 452 7.72 -30.74 -26.60
C ARG A 452 9.09 -30.63 -25.96
#